data_AF-A0A3A4XEP1-F1
#
_entry.id   AF-A0A3A4XEP1-F1
#
_cell.length_a   1.000
_cell.length_b   1.000
_cell.length_c   1.000
_cell.angle_alpha   90.00
_cell.angle_beta   90.00
_cell.angle_gamma   90.00
#
_symmetry.space_group_name_H-M   'P 1'
#
loop_
_entity.id
_entity.type
_entity.pdbx_description
1 polymer ?
#
loop_
_entity_poly.entity_id
_entity_poly.type
_entity_poly.pdbx_seq_one_letter_code
_entity_poly.pdbx_strand_id
1 'polypeptide(L)' 'MEIQRIEKKKVVERLDDPQWIIIDVRRHQEEQELKIKESISEDPEKVSAWADAYPLDKQIVLYCA' A
#
# COMPACT_ATOMS: atom_id res chain seq x y z
N MET A 1 20.64 4.64 -1.38
CA MET A 1 19.52 4.86 -0.46
C MET A 1 18.85 3.52 -0.25
N GLU A 2 18.76 3.05 0.98
CA GLU A 2 18.11 1.77 1.28
C GLU A 2 16.63 2.03 1.54
N ILE A 3 15.76 1.21 0.94
CA ILE A 3 14.31 1.32 1.12
C ILE A 3 13.92 0.51 2.34
N GLN A 4 13.25 1.16 3.30
CA GLN A 4 12.78 0.51 4.51
C GLN A 4 11.75 -0.58 4.16
N ARG A 5 11.96 -1.77 4.72
CA ARG A 5 11.04 -2.90 4.59
C ARG A 5 10.40 -3.21 5.93
N ILE A 6 9.20 -3.75 5.88
CA ILE A 6 8.45 -4.19 7.05
C ILE A 6 8.04 -5.64 6.90
N GLU A 7 8.05 -6.37 8.02
CA GLU A 7 7.57 -7.74 8.06
C GLU A 7 6.05 -7.81 7.95
N LYS A 8 5.56 -8.82 7.21
CA LYS A 8 4.12 -9.07 7.03
C LYS A 8 3.34 -9.10 8.34
N LYS A 9 3.90 -9.71 9.39
CA LYS A 9 3.22 -9.82 10.69
C LYS A 9 2.90 -8.46 11.30
N LYS A 10 3.82 -7.50 11.22
CA LYS A 10 3.61 -6.13 11.72
C LYS A 10 2.53 -5.38 10.93
N VAL A 11 2.43 -5.64 9.62
CA VAL A 11 1.37 -5.07 8.78
C VAL A 11 0.00 -5.62 9.21
N VAL A 12 -0.10 -6.93 9.47
CA VAL A 12 -1.34 -7.57 9.94
C VAL A 12 -1.81 -6.99 11.28
N GLU A 13 -0.89 -6.74 12.22
CA GLU A 13 -1.20 -6.14 13.52
C GLU A 13 -1.73 -4.69 13.44
N ARG A 14 -1.62 -4.05 12.27
CA ARG A 14 -1.95 -2.62 12.04
C ARG A 14 -3.06 -2.40 11.01
N LEU A 15 -3.75 -3.46 10.57
CA LEU A 15 -4.79 -3.34 9.54
C LEU A 15 -5.93 -2.40 9.91
N ASP A 16 -6.27 -2.32 11.20
CA ASP A 16 -7.33 -1.44 11.70
C ASP A 16 -6.79 -0.10 12.26
N ASP A 17 -5.48 0.19 12.09
CA ASP A 17 -4.85 1.42 12.56
C ASP A 17 -5.04 2.55 11.51
N PRO A 18 -5.80 3.61 11.82
CA PRO A 18 -6.10 4.68 10.84
C PRO A 18 -4.88 5.53 10.48
N GLN A 19 -3.77 5.38 11.21
CA GLN A 19 -2.48 6.01 10.91
C GLN A 19 -1.72 5.30 9.78
N TRP A 20 -2.19 4.13 9.37
CA TRP A 20 -1.57 3.32 8.33
C TRP A 20 -2.43 3.33 7.07
N ILE A 21 -1.75 3.47 5.93
CA ILE A 21 -2.35 3.33 4.61
C ILE A 21 -1.59 2.24 3.88
N ILE A 22 -2.30 1.20 3.48
CA ILE A 22 -1.74 0.09 2.71
C ILE A 22 -2.14 0.27 1.25
N ILE A 23 -1.16 0.37 0.37
CA ILE A 23 -1.36 0.56 -1.06
C ILE A 23 -0.86 -0.67 -1.82
N ASP A 24 -1.77 -1.28 -2.55
CA ASP A 24 -1.50 -2.32 -3.53
C ASP A 24 -1.02 -1.66 -4.82
N VAL A 25 0.22 -1.91 -5.20
CA VAL A 25 0.83 -1.43 -6.45
C VAL A 25 1.12 -2.57 -7.42
N ARG A 26 0.44 -3.72 -7.28
CA ARG A 26 0.56 -4.82 -8.25
C ARG A 26 0.09 -4.36 -9.63
N ARG A 27 0.64 -4.96 -10.69
CA ARG A 27 0.08 -4.83 -12.04
C ARG A 27 -1.07 -5.83 -12.19
N HIS A 28 -2.03 -5.54 -13.07
CA HIS A 28 -3.18 -6.43 -13.34
C HIS A 28 -3.95 -6.81 -12.07
N GLN A 29 -4.22 -5.81 -11.21
CA GLN A 29 -4.86 -6.01 -9.91
C GLN A 29 -6.27 -6.58 -10.05
N GLU A 30 -6.94 -6.24 -11.16
CA GLU A 30 -8.25 -6.74 -11.57
C GLU A 30 -8.29 -8.26 -11.79
N GLU A 31 -7.13 -8.88 -12.05
CA GLU A 31 -7.02 -10.33 -12.26
C GLU A 31 -6.75 -11.09 -10.94
N GLN A 32 -6.56 -10.37 -9.83
CA GLN A 32 -6.21 -10.95 -8.54
C GLN A 32 -7.41 -11.03 -7.61
N GLU A 33 -7.83 -12.25 -7.28
CA GLU A 33 -8.97 -12.48 -6.37
C GLU A 33 -8.68 -12.07 -4.92
N LEU A 34 -7.41 -12.08 -4.51
CA LEU A 34 -6.99 -11.83 -3.14
C LEU A 34 -6.13 -10.57 -3.03
N LYS A 35 -6.46 -9.75 -2.03
CA LYS A 35 -5.69 -8.56 -1.62
C LYS A 35 -5.70 -8.41 -0.11
N ILE A 36 -4.80 -7.58 0.41
CA ILE A 36 -4.80 -7.23 1.83
C ILE A 36 -6.10 -6.46 2.13
N LYS A 37 -6.74 -6.76 3.27
CA LYS A 37 -7.96 -6.07 3.69
C LYS A 37 -7.69 -4.56 3.85
N GLU A 38 -8.65 -3.73 3.44
CA GLU A 38 -8.56 -2.25 3.45
C GLU A 38 -7.45 -1.66 2.55
N SER A 39 -6.78 -2.46 1.70
CA SER A 39 -5.79 -1.90 0.79
C SER A 39 -6.43 -1.10 -0.35
N ILE A 40 -5.79 0.03 -0.64
CA ILE A 40 -6.13 0.91 -1.75
C ILE A 40 -5.31 0.48 -2.96
N SER A 41 -5.97 0.40 -4.11
CA SER A 41 -5.41 -0.03 -5.37
C SER A 41 -4.90 1.15 -6.16
N GLU A 42 -3.59 1.21 -6.42
CA GLU A 42 -2.98 2.28 -7.22
C GLU A 42 -2.08 1.73 -8.33
N ASP A 43 -2.07 2.42 -9.47
CA ASP A 43 -1.28 2.03 -10.64
C ASP A 43 0.20 2.43 -10.44
N PRO A 44 1.15 1.47 -10.38
CA PRO A 44 2.57 1.78 -10.21
C PRO A 44 3.16 2.64 -11.34
N GLU A 45 2.54 2.67 -12.52
CA GLU A 45 3.02 3.46 -13.67
C GLU A 45 2.50 4.90 -13.64
N LYS A 46 1.60 5.23 -12.70
CA LYS A 46 0.95 6.55 -12.59
C LYS A 46 1.14 7.21 -11.23
N VAL A 47 2.31 7.03 -10.61
CA VAL A 47 2.63 7.58 -9.28
C VAL A 47 2.30 9.07 -9.16
N SER A 48 2.63 9.87 -10.17
CA SER A 48 2.34 11.32 -10.17
C SER A 48 0.85 11.65 -10.15
N ALA A 49 -0.03 10.72 -10.49
CA ALA A 49 -1.48 10.92 -10.47
C ALA A 49 -2.10 10.69 -9.08
N TRP A 50 -1.47 9.88 -8.22
CA TRP A 50 -2.05 9.48 -6.93
C TRP A 50 -1.20 9.85 -5.72
N ALA A 51 0.10 10.07 -5.86
CA ALA A 51 0.99 10.32 -4.72
C ALA A 51 0.53 11.50 -3.85
N ASP A 52 0.04 12.57 -4.49
CA ASP A 52 -0.41 13.79 -3.81
C ASP A 52 -1.77 13.63 -3.10
N ALA A 53 -2.49 12.53 -3.32
CA ALA A 53 -3.76 12.26 -2.66
C ALA A 53 -3.61 11.77 -1.22
N TYR A 54 -2.39 11.38 -0.81
CA TYR A 54 -2.15 10.75 0.49
C TYR A 54 -1.57 11.75 1.51
N PRO A 55 -2.05 11.71 2.77
CA PRO A 55 -1.52 12.57 3.83
C PRO A 55 -0.06 12.25 4.16
N LEU A 56 0.78 13.28 4.28
CA LEU A 56 2.21 13.14 4.58
C LEU A 56 2.51 12.77 6.04
N ASP A 57 1.51 12.87 6.93
CA ASP A 57 1.61 12.53 8.35
C ASP A 57 1.29 11.05 8.64
N LYS A 58 0.87 10.29 7.63
CA LYS A 58 0.53 8.87 7.76
C LYS A 58 1.66 7.94 7.35
N GLN A 59 1.65 6.74 7.92
CA GLN A 59 2.56 5.68 7.50
C GLN A 59 1.99 4.99 6.25
N ILE A 60 2.63 5.20 5.11
CA ILE A 60 2.29 4.53 3.85
C ILE A 60 3.10 3.24 3.73
N VAL A 61 2.43 2.14 3.41
CA VAL A 61 3.03 0.82 3.13
C VAL A 61 2.63 0.40 1.72
N LEU A 62 3.62 0.35 0.83
CA LEU A 62 3.43 -0.17 -0.53
C LEU A 62 3.68 -1.68 -0.53
N TYR A 63 2.85 -2.45 -1.23
CA TYR A 63 3.14 -3.85 -1.52
C TYR A 63 2.91 -4.20 -2.99
N CYS A 64 3.69 -5.17 -3.46
CA CYS A 64 3.59 -5.75 -4.80
C CYS A 64 3.58 -7.29 -4.67
N ALA A 65 3.50 -7.98 -5.81
CA ALA A 65 3.56 -9.44 -5.92
C ALA A 65 4.98 -9.97 -5.71
#